data_AF-A0A952H5G1-F1
#
_entry.id   AF-A0A952H5G1-F1
#
_cell.length_a   1.000
_cell.length_b   1.000
_cell.length_c   1.000
_cell.angle_alpha   90.00
_cell.angle_beta   90.00
_cell.angle_gamma   90.00
#
_symmetry.space_group_name_H-M   'P 1'
#
loop_
_entity.id
_entity.type
_entity.pdbx_description
1 polymer ?
#
loop_
_entity_poly.entity_id
_entity_poly.type
_entity_poly.pdbx_seq_one_letter_code
_entity_poly.pdbx_strand_id
1 'polypeptide(L)'
;MNEEQQAPDVPAEVPLLTAATLNDGAPPSGSASWLRESARVLAFRPPRWDGLEAGPATVAALILAGYLLSFAVQRALMSGEPVLLWRGFLSGWICVAASAWLCWVVARSCKAQGSEAVKPATLFALSCSASLALGMIISAVFLGLRAALGPADDWPSALQWAAWLLPLSWAGLTQLALLWRVTGSRLARGAVLLLMPVPLLLNGWLAPPTFWWSQPAASAEAEAEPEVGLPVTDETIAKQAQLLNAALLGLRPPQPGRVNVYAATYAPNASEDVFMRESAAVAKTMRERFGADGRLVELVANRATSDTLPWATPANLRQAIARMAAVMDRDRDVLFLHLTSHGGRDGKLANDTWPLKTEPVTPDLLKRWLDEAGVRWRVISVSACYSGNWIAPLAGDGTLVMTAADADHTSYGCGRRSELTFFGRAMYVDALQSTWSFTEAHAQARQLIEVREKEAGKSDGYSNPQISEGAGIRGVLQRLADEQRRR
;
A
#
# COMPACT_ATOMS: atom_id res chain seq x y z
N MET A 1 86.67 65.27 -30.88
CA MET A 1 87.66 64.19 -30.98
C MET A 1 87.09 63.02 -30.20
N ASN A 2 86.72 61.96 -30.94
CA ASN A 2 86.47 60.56 -30.57
C ASN A 2 85.61 60.13 -29.36
N GLU A 3 84.76 59.12 -29.66
CA GLU A 3 84.51 57.83 -28.94
C GLU A 3 84.05 57.88 -27.45
N GLU A 4 83.26 57.00 -26.86
CA GLU A 4 82.63 55.71 -27.19
C GLU A 4 81.61 55.39 -26.07
N GLN A 5 80.63 54.52 -26.37
CA GLN A 5 79.99 53.49 -25.52
C GLN A 5 79.23 53.78 -24.20
N GLN A 6 77.90 53.60 -24.31
CA GLN A 6 77.06 52.54 -23.69
C GLN A 6 76.84 52.44 -22.15
N ALA A 7 75.63 52.89 -21.72
CA ALA A 7 74.57 52.27 -20.87
C ALA A 7 74.93 51.33 -19.68
N PRO A 8 74.18 51.32 -18.53
CA PRO A 8 72.74 50.96 -18.52
C PRO A 8 71.78 51.63 -17.49
N ASP A 9 70.54 51.82 -17.97
CA ASP A 9 69.22 51.41 -17.46
C ASP A 9 68.76 51.64 -15.99
N VAL A 10 67.66 52.43 -15.83
CA VAL A 10 66.77 52.56 -14.64
C VAL A 10 65.36 52.98 -15.14
N PRO A 11 64.24 52.50 -14.54
CA PRO A 11 63.03 52.15 -15.27
C PRO A 11 61.98 53.27 -15.39
N ALA A 12 61.15 53.18 -16.43
CA ALA A 12 60.05 54.10 -16.70
C ALA A 12 58.72 53.64 -16.08
N GLU A 13 58.05 54.62 -15.48
CA GLU A 13 56.72 54.57 -14.88
C GLU A 13 55.61 54.19 -15.88
N VAL A 14 54.57 53.59 -15.31
CA VAL A 14 53.30 53.20 -15.90
C VAL A 14 52.45 54.42 -16.29
N PRO A 15 51.78 54.41 -17.45
CA PRO A 15 50.53 55.13 -17.64
C PRO A 15 49.33 54.18 -17.81
N LEU A 16 48.25 54.55 -17.14
CA LEU A 16 46.93 53.91 -17.16
C LEU A 16 46.37 53.74 -18.58
N LEU A 17 45.94 52.51 -18.89
CA LEU A 17 45.12 52.20 -20.06
C LEU A 17 43.64 52.47 -19.77
N THR A 18 43.13 53.47 -20.47
CA THR A 18 41.73 53.81 -20.69
C THR A 18 40.95 52.67 -21.35
N ALA A 19 39.67 52.59 -21.00
CA ALA A 19 38.71 51.62 -21.51
C ALA A 19 38.62 51.62 -23.05
N ALA A 20 39.05 50.54 -23.67
CA ALA A 20 38.82 50.23 -25.07
C ALA A 20 37.89 49.01 -25.20
N THR A 21 36.65 49.30 -25.57
CA THR A 21 35.78 48.51 -26.46
C THR A 21 35.80 46.98 -26.27
N LEU A 22 34.79 46.47 -25.55
CA LEU A 22 34.37 45.07 -25.65
C LEU A 22 34.04 44.74 -27.11
N ASN A 23 34.81 43.84 -27.68
CA ASN A 23 34.71 43.35 -29.04
C ASN A 23 33.44 42.49 -29.20
N ASP A 24 32.34 43.11 -29.62
CA ASP A 24 31.18 42.45 -30.23
C ASP A 24 31.53 42.09 -31.68
N GLY A 25 31.93 40.85 -31.96
CA GLY A 25 32.31 40.55 -33.36
C GLY A 25 32.74 39.14 -33.78
N ALA A 26 32.62 38.10 -32.95
CA ALA A 26 32.83 36.74 -33.44
C ALA A 26 31.86 35.75 -32.78
N PRO A 27 31.10 34.93 -33.54
CA PRO A 27 30.31 33.86 -32.96
C PRO A 27 31.28 32.83 -32.35
N PRO A 28 31.16 32.48 -31.06
CA PRO A 28 31.95 31.38 -30.51
C PRO A 28 31.59 30.10 -31.26
N SER A 29 32.56 29.46 -31.92
CA SER A 29 32.38 28.11 -32.46
C SER A 29 32.68 27.08 -31.36
N GLY A 30 31.86 26.02 -31.25
CA GLY A 30 32.10 24.90 -30.32
C GLY A 30 31.14 24.86 -29.12
N SER A 31 31.45 24.03 -28.12
CA SER A 31 30.57 23.70 -26.97
C SER A 31 30.08 24.91 -26.16
N ALA A 32 30.86 25.99 -26.11
CA ALA A 32 30.50 27.23 -25.42
C ALA A 32 29.27 27.94 -26.04
N SER A 33 29.06 27.80 -27.35
CA SER A 33 27.86 28.34 -28.03
C SER A 33 26.60 27.57 -27.61
N TRP A 34 26.66 26.24 -27.58
CA TRP A 34 25.56 25.38 -27.15
C TRP A 34 25.13 25.66 -25.72
N LEU A 35 26.08 25.86 -24.80
CA LEU A 35 25.78 26.21 -23.40
C LEU A 35 25.13 27.59 -23.28
N ARG A 36 25.65 28.59 -24.02
CA ARG A 36 25.09 29.95 -24.03
C ARG A 36 23.66 29.95 -24.56
N GLU A 37 23.40 29.25 -25.65
CA GLU A 37 22.07 29.19 -26.26
C GLU A 37 21.12 28.32 -25.41
N SER A 38 21.62 27.27 -24.76
CA SER A 38 20.86 26.53 -23.73
C SER A 38 20.42 27.44 -22.59
N ALA A 39 21.33 28.26 -22.06
CA ALA A 39 21.01 29.22 -21.00
C ALA A 39 19.96 30.25 -21.45
N ARG A 40 20.02 30.71 -22.70
CA ARG A 40 18.98 31.58 -23.27
C ARG A 40 17.63 30.88 -23.34
N VAL A 41 17.58 29.63 -23.79
CA VAL A 41 16.35 28.83 -23.81
C VAL A 41 15.77 28.68 -22.40
N LEU A 42 16.61 28.31 -21.42
CA LEU A 42 16.21 28.16 -20.03
C LEU A 42 15.74 29.48 -19.38
N ALA A 43 16.24 30.63 -19.86
CA ALA A 43 15.80 31.96 -19.46
C ALA A 43 14.64 32.51 -20.31
N PHE A 44 13.97 31.66 -21.11
CA PHE A 44 12.90 32.06 -22.01
C PHE A 44 13.30 33.19 -23.00
N ARG A 45 14.56 33.25 -23.41
CA ARG A 45 15.04 34.17 -24.45
C ARG A 45 15.13 33.46 -25.81
N PRO A 46 14.95 34.18 -26.93
CA PRO A 46 15.11 33.58 -28.25
C PRO A 46 16.56 33.14 -28.47
N PRO A 47 16.80 31.89 -28.92
CA PRO A 47 18.14 31.43 -29.27
C PRO A 47 18.61 32.09 -30.56
N ARG A 48 19.92 32.21 -30.71
CA ARG A 48 20.60 32.59 -31.94
C ARG A 48 21.04 31.31 -32.65
N TRP A 49 20.71 31.20 -33.93
CA TRP A 49 21.00 29.99 -34.72
C TRP A 49 22.37 30.02 -35.40
N ASP A 50 23.00 31.20 -35.45
CA ASP A 50 24.30 31.41 -36.10
C ASP A 50 25.40 30.55 -35.47
N GLY A 51 26.03 29.70 -36.28
CA GLY A 51 27.10 28.81 -35.83
C GLY A 51 26.64 27.54 -35.10
N LEU A 52 25.33 27.30 -34.95
CA LEU A 52 24.78 26.06 -34.40
C LEU A 52 24.55 25.02 -35.50
N GLU A 53 25.55 24.16 -35.73
CA GLU A 53 25.40 22.99 -36.59
C GLU A 53 25.44 21.70 -35.77
N ALA A 54 24.36 20.92 -35.82
CA ALA A 54 24.30 19.60 -35.18
C ALA A 54 24.35 18.49 -36.23
N GLY A 55 25.34 17.61 -36.10
CA GLY A 55 25.37 16.33 -36.79
C GLY A 55 24.76 15.21 -35.94
N PRO A 56 24.59 13.99 -36.51
CA PRO A 56 24.14 12.82 -35.76
C PRO A 56 25.00 12.52 -34.52
N ALA A 57 26.32 12.73 -34.62
CA ALA A 57 27.25 12.54 -33.51
C ALA A 57 26.98 13.51 -32.35
N THR A 58 26.64 14.78 -32.63
CA THR A 58 26.30 15.77 -31.61
C THR A 58 25.05 15.36 -30.83
N VAL A 59 24.02 14.91 -31.56
CA VAL A 59 22.76 14.44 -30.95
C VAL A 59 23.01 13.20 -30.10
N ALA A 60 23.74 12.21 -30.62
CA ALA A 60 24.08 11.00 -29.88
C ALA A 60 24.88 11.30 -28.60
N ALA A 61 25.85 12.22 -28.67
CA ALA A 61 26.65 12.64 -27.52
C ALA A 61 25.80 13.32 -26.44
N LEU A 62 24.85 14.19 -26.83
CA LEU A 62 23.95 14.86 -25.88
C LEU A 62 22.99 13.88 -25.19
N ILE A 63 22.44 12.92 -25.93
CA ILE A 63 21.59 11.86 -25.36
C ILE A 63 22.40 11.01 -24.39
N LEU A 64 23.58 10.54 -24.81
CA LEU A 64 24.46 9.74 -23.96
C LEU A 64 24.86 10.50 -22.70
N ALA A 65 25.21 11.78 -22.80
CA ALA A 65 25.52 12.62 -21.64
C ALA A 65 24.34 12.73 -20.67
N GLY A 66 23.10 12.83 -21.17
CA GLY A 66 21.90 12.81 -20.34
C GLY A 66 21.70 11.49 -19.60
N TYR A 67 21.92 10.35 -20.27
CA TYR A 67 21.86 9.02 -19.64
C TYR A 67 22.96 8.84 -18.59
N LEU A 68 24.20 9.24 -18.90
CA LEU A 68 25.34 9.16 -17.97
C LEU A 68 25.12 10.04 -16.74
N LEU A 69 24.55 11.23 -16.91
CA LEU A 69 24.17 12.09 -15.79
C LEU A 69 23.12 11.40 -14.91
N SER A 70 22.05 10.87 -15.50
CA SER A 70 20.99 10.18 -14.75
C SER A 70 21.53 8.96 -14.00
N PHE A 71 22.38 8.17 -14.66
CA PHE A 71 23.07 7.02 -14.10
C PHE A 71 23.94 7.39 -12.89
N ALA A 72 24.76 8.44 -13.03
CA ALA A 72 25.64 8.91 -11.96
C ALA A 72 24.86 9.50 -10.77
N VAL A 73 23.82 10.28 -11.05
CA VAL A 73 22.97 10.90 -10.02
C VAL A 73 22.21 9.84 -9.25
N GLN A 74 21.59 8.86 -9.92
CA GLN A 74 20.94 7.75 -9.22
C GLN A 74 21.93 6.99 -8.35
N ARG A 75 23.14 6.69 -8.84
CA ARG A 75 24.17 6.03 -8.03
C ARG A 75 24.57 6.84 -6.80
N ALA A 76 24.72 8.15 -6.95
CA ALA A 76 25.10 9.06 -5.87
C ALA A 76 23.97 9.20 -4.83
N LEU A 77 22.71 9.09 -5.25
CA LEU A 77 21.55 9.18 -4.38
C LEU A 77 21.20 7.86 -3.69
N MET A 78 21.74 6.73 -4.12
CA MET A 78 21.42 5.45 -3.50
C MET A 78 22.16 5.21 -2.19
N SER A 79 21.42 4.73 -1.22
CA SER A 79 21.90 4.04 -0.03
C SER A 79 21.79 2.53 -0.24
N GLY A 80 22.81 1.76 0.17
CA GLY A 80 22.85 0.29 0.05
C GLY A 80 23.70 -0.23 -1.09
N GLU A 81 23.78 -1.56 -1.22
CA GLU A 81 24.57 -2.21 -2.27
C GLU A 81 23.89 -2.03 -3.64
N PRO A 82 24.61 -1.44 -4.62
CA PRO A 82 24.03 -1.12 -5.92
C PRO A 82 23.99 -2.37 -6.83
N VAL A 83 22.80 -2.75 -7.29
CA VAL A 83 22.64 -3.72 -8.38
C VAL A 83 22.30 -3.00 -9.67
N LEU A 84 23.09 -3.26 -10.71
CA LEU A 84 22.91 -2.66 -12.03
C LEU A 84 21.73 -3.30 -12.78
N LEU A 85 20.73 -2.50 -13.13
CA LEU A 85 19.59 -2.89 -13.96
C LEU A 85 19.86 -2.51 -15.42
N TRP A 86 20.40 -3.45 -16.21
CA TRP A 86 20.67 -3.22 -17.64
C TRP A 86 19.45 -2.79 -18.45
N ARG A 87 18.23 -3.21 -18.04
CA ARG A 87 16.98 -2.82 -18.69
C ARG A 87 16.71 -1.31 -18.61
N GLY A 88 17.29 -0.59 -17.64
CA GLY A 88 17.20 0.86 -17.54
C GLY A 88 17.70 1.57 -18.79
N PHE A 89 18.76 1.06 -19.44
CA PHE A 89 19.29 1.62 -20.70
C PHE A 89 18.36 1.44 -21.90
N LEU A 90 17.40 0.53 -21.82
CA LEU A 90 16.40 0.28 -22.86
C LEU A 90 15.11 1.09 -22.65
N SER A 91 15.01 1.85 -21.55
CA SER A 91 13.86 2.71 -21.26
C SER A 91 14.09 4.15 -21.73
N GLY A 92 13.02 4.93 -21.94
CA GLY A 92 13.09 6.35 -22.31
C GLY A 92 13.19 6.68 -23.82
N TRP A 93 13.46 5.69 -24.68
CA TRP A 93 13.61 5.91 -26.13
C TRP A 93 12.36 6.46 -26.82
N ILE A 94 11.17 6.14 -26.31
CA ILE A 94 9.90 6.67 -26.86
C ILE A 94 9.82 8.21 -26.70
N CYS A 95 10.32 8.75 -25.59
CA CYS A 95 10.35 10.19 -25.32
C CYS A 95 11.34 10.91 -26.23
N VAL A 96 12.50 10.30 -26.46
CA VAL A 96 13.53 10.78 -27.39
C VAL A 96 12.97 10.81 -28.82
N ALA A 97 12.34 9.73 -29.27
CA ALA A 97 11.74 9.62 -30.59
C ALA A 97 10.60 10.64 -30.79
N ALA A 98 9.70 10.78 -29.82
CA ALA A 98 8.60 11.75 -29.87
C ALA A 98 9.12 13.20 -29.93
N SER A 99 10.14 13.53 -29.15
CA SER A 99 10.74 14.87 -29.13
C SER A 99 11.46 15.20 -30.44
N ALA A 100 12.19 14.24 -31.00
CA ALA A 100 12.86 14.39 -32.30
C ALA A 100 11.83 14.57 -33.43
N TRP A 101 10.76 13.78 -33.42
CA TRP A 101 9.66 13.90 -34.37
C TRP A 101 8.96 15.26 -34.27
N LEU A 102 8.69 15.75 -33.05
CA LEU A 102 8.09 17.07 -32.85
C LEU A 102 8.99 18.19 -33.38
N CYS A 103 10.29 18.14 -33.11
CA CYS A 103 11.27 19.09 -33.67
C CYS A 103 11.27 19.06 -35.20
N TRP A 104 11.13 17.87 -35.81
CA TRP A 104 11.04 17.73 -37.26
C TRP A 104 9.76 18.34 -37.85
N VAL A 105 8.61 18.12 -37.22
CA VAL A 105 7.32 18.73 -37.63
C VAL A 105 7.41 20.25 -37.57
N VAL A 106 7.93 20.79 -36.46
CA VAL A 106 8.06 22.23 -36.22
C VAL A 106 9.00 22.88 -37.23
N ALA A 107 10.20 22.33 -37.42
CA ALA A 107 11.20 22.85 -38.36
C ALA A 107 10.68 22.87 -39.81
N ARG A 108 9.91 21.86 -40.22
CA ARG A 108 9.30 21.82 -41.57
C ARG A 108 8.17 22.83 -41.75
N SER A 109 7.45 23.16 -40.68
CA SER A 109 6.37 24.16 -40.75
C SER A 109 6.88 25.58 -41.07
N CYS A 110 8.13 25.89 -40.71
CA CYS A 110 8.77 27.18 -40.98
C CYS A 110 9.22 27.35 -42.43
N LYS A 111 9.72 26.27 -43.05
CA LYS A 111 10.16 26.27 -44.46
C LYS A 111 9.02 26.63 -45.42
N ALA A 112 7.77 26.37 -45.03
CA ALA A 112 6.59 26.73 -45.79
C ALA A 112 6.28 28.24 -45.81
N GLN A 113 6.94 29.06 -45.00
CA GLN A 113 6.66 30.51 -44.83
C GLN A 113 7.82 31.44 -45.17
N GLY A 114 8.90 30.94 -45.79
CA GLY A 114 9.97 31.79 -46.36
C GLY A 114 10.99 32.39 -45.38
N SER A 115 10.98 32.00 -44.10
CA SER A 115 12.04 32.35 -43.13
C SER A 115 13.24 31.42 -43.25
N GLU A 116 14.44 31.89 -42.87
CA GLU A 116 15.67 31.11 -42.80
C GLU A 116 15.44 29.81 -42.01
N ALA A 117 15.58 28.66 -42.69
CA ALA A 117 15.04 27.40 -42.22
C ALA A 117 15.96 26.73 -41.19
N VAL A 118 15.54 26.69 -39.92
CA VAL A 118 16.22 25.93 -38.86
C VAL A 118 16.22 24.43 -39.21
N LYS A 119 17.40 23.80 -39.20
CA LYS A 119 17.54 22.36 -39.44
C LYS A 119 16.88 21.58 -38.27
N PRO A 120 16.08 20.53 -38.54
CA PRO A 120 15.47 19.70 -37.48
C PRO A 120 16.47 19.15 -36.45
N ALA A 121 17.64 18.70 -36.92
CA ALA A 121 18.69 18.16 -36.06
C ALA A 121 19.27 19.22 -35.11
N THR A 122 19.45 20.46 -35.59
CA THR A 122 19.91 21.58 -34.76
C THR A 122 18.88 21.96 -33.70
N LEU A 123 17.58 22.00 -34.06
CA LEU A 123 16.50 22.26 -33.11
C LEU A 123 16.43 21.18 -32.02
N PHE A 124 16.50 19.90 -32.41
CA PHE A 124 16.49 18.79 -31.49
C PHE A 124 17.73 18.77 -30.58
N ALA A 125 18.93 19.01 -31.14
CA ALA A 125 20.16 19.11 -30.37
C ALA A 125 20.11 20.26 -29.34
N LEU A 126 19.56 21.42 -29.70
CA LEU A 126 19.41 22.54 -28.76
C LEU A 126 18.43 22.19 -27.64
N SER A 127 17.32 21.50 -27.96
CA SER A 127 16.40 20.96 -26.97
C SER A 127 17.09 19.98 -26.01
N CYS A 128 17.87 19.01 -26.53
CA CYS A 128 18.63 18.07 -25.71
C CYS A 128 19.68 18.77 -24.83
N SER A 129 20.40 19.76 -25.38
CA SER A 129 21.40 20.54 -24.63
C SER A 129 20.75 21.34 -23.49
N ALA A 130 19.61 21.98 -23.75
CA ALA A 130 18.88 22.73 -22.72
C ALA A 130 18.36 21.80 -21.61
N SER A 131 17.83 20.62 -21.97
CA SER A 131 17.41 19.60 -21.01
C SER A 131 18.57 19.04 -20.18
N LEU A 132 19.74 18.83 -20.80
CA LEU A 132 20.96 18.40 -20.10
C LEU A 132 21.43 19.46 -19.11
N ALA A 133 21.49 20.73 -19.54
CA ALA A 133 21.88 21.85 -18.68
C ALA A 133 20.94 22.00 -17.48
N LEU A 134 19.63 21.90 -17.71
CA LEU A 134 18.64 21.93 -16.64
C LEU A 134 18.79 20.71 -15.70
N GLY A 135 19.00 19.52 -16.24
CA GLY A 135 19.24 18.30 -15.45
C GLY A 135 20.45 18.41 -14.52
N MET A 136 21.54 19.03 -14.98
CA MET A 136 22.71 19.31 -14.15
C MET A 136 22.39 20.27 -13.00
N ILE A 137 21.65 21.36 -13.28
CA ILE A 137 21.23 22.33 -12.25
C ILE A 137 20.35 21.64 -11.21
N ILE A 138 19.34 20.88 -11.64
CA ILE A 138 18.42 20.17 -10.75
C ILE A 138 19.20 19.20 -9.85
N SER A 139 20.10 18.43 -10.44
CA SER A 139 20.89 17.43 -9.72
C SER A 139 21.80 18.08 -8.67
N ALA A 140 22.45 19.19 -9.02
CA ALA A 140 23.28 19.95 -8.09
C ALA A 140 22.45 20.53 -6.92
N VAL A 141 21.30 21.14 -7.21
CA VAL A 141 20.39 21.67 -6.18
C VAL A 141 19.88 20.56 -5.28
N PHE A 142 19.42 19.44 -5.85
CA PHE A 142 18.86 18.33 -5.09
C PHE A 142 19.90 17.65 -4.20
N LEU A 143 21.12 17.39 -4.72
CA LEU A 143 22.23 16.87 -3.93
C LEU A 143 22.63 17.83 -2.81
N GLY A 144 22.67 19.14 -3.07
CA GLY A 144 22.94 20.16 -2.06
C GLY A 144 21.89 20.23 -0.96
N LEU A 145 20.60 20.20 -1.33
CA LEU A 145 19.49 20.14 -0.38
C LEU A 145 19.56 18.88 0.49
N ARG A 146 19.87 17.73 -0.11
CA ARG A 146 20.02 16.47 0.64
C ARG A 146 21.20 16.50 1.60
N ALA A 147 22.32 17.08 1.18
CA ALA A 147 23.47 17.27 2.06
C ALA A 147 23.15 18.19 3.25
N ALA A 148 22.28 19.19 3.05
CA ALA A 148 21.93 20.17 4.09
C ALA A 148 20.77 19.72 5.01
N LEU A 149 19.78 19.02 4.46
CA LEU A 149 18.51 18.69 5.13
C LEU A 149 18.33 17.20 5.45
N GLY A 150 19.26 16.35 5.01
CA GLY A 150 19.14 14.90 5.14
C GLY A 150 18.35 14.24 4.00
N PRO A 151 17.99 12.95 4.14
CA PRO A 151 17.24 12.19 3.15
C PRO A 151 15.95 12.88 2.70
N ALA A 152 15.60 12.73 1.42
CA ALA A 152 14.45 13.42 0.83
C ALA A 152 13.10 12.99 1.45
N ASP A 153 13.04 11.78 1.98
CA ASP A 153 11.83 11.23 2.63
C ASP A 153 11.49 11.99 3.94
N ASP A 154 12.49 12.60 4.58
CA ASP A 154 12.34 13.38 5.81
C ASP A 154 11.99 14.84 5.55
N TRP A 155 11.99 15.28 4.28
CA TRP A 155 11.71 16.67 3.95
C TRP A 155 10.23 17.02 4.17
N PRO A 156 9.90 18.28 4.50
CA PRO A 156 8.51 18.73 4.54
C PRO A 156 7.80 18.44 3.21
N SER A 157 6.54 18.00 3.27
CA SER A 157 5.76 17.63 2.07
C SER A 157 5.76 18.73 0.99
N ALA A 158 5.64 19.99 1.40
CA ALA A 158 5.72 21.14 0.48
C ALA A 158 7.06 21.20 -0.28
N LEU A 159 8.17 20.87 0.37
CA LEU A 159 9.50 20.86 -0.25
C LEU A 159 9.66 19.65 -1.19
N GLN A 160 9.13 18.48 -0.82
CA GLN A 160 9.10 17.30 -1.71
C GLN A 160 8.32 17.61 -3.00
N TRP A 161 7.12 18.18 -2.86
CA TRP A 161 6.30 18.60 -4.00
C TRP A 161 6.98 19.69 -4.84
N ALA A 162 7.64 20.67 -4.20
CA ALA A 162 8.37 21.72 -4.90
C ALA A 162 9.57 21.17 -5.68
N ALA A 163 10.34 20.26 -5.09
CA ALA A 163 11.48 19.60 -5.72
C ALA A 163 11.08 18.76 -6.93
N TRP A 164 9.84 18.27 -6.97
CA TRP A 164 9.31 17.51 -8.10
C TRP A 164 8.63 18.39 -9.17
N LEU A 165 7.70 19.26 -8.77
CA LEU A 165 6.84 20.02 -9.69
C LEU A 165 7.55 21.21 -10.35
N LEU A 166 8.41 21.93 -9.62
CA LEU A 166 9.06 23.13 -10.16
C LEU A 166 9.98 22.78 -11.33
N PRO A 167 10.89 21.80 -11.22
CA PRO A 167 11.76 21.46 -12.34
C PRO A 167 11.01 20.88 -13.53
N LEU A 168 9.99 20.06 -13.28
CA LEU A 168 9.13 19.46 -14.31
C LEU A 168 8.39 20.55 -15.10
N SER A 169 7.79 21.50 -14.40
CA SER A 169 7.07 22.62 -15.01
C SER A 169 8.01 23.52 -15.80
N TRP A 170 9.20 23.80 -15.25
CA TRP A 170 10.20 24.62 -15.93
C TRP A 170 10.73 23.96 -17.21
N ALA A 171 11.04 22.66 -17.15
CA ALA A 171 11.44 21.88 -18.31
C ALA A 171 10.36 21.92 -19.40
N GLY A 172 9.10 21.74 -19.01
CA GLY A 172 8.01 21.74 -19.96
C GLY A 172 7.77 23.10 -20.62
N LEU A 173 7.75 24.17 -19.83
CA LEU A 173 7.55 25.53 -20.32
C LEU A 173 8.68 26.00 -21.24
N THR A 174 9.94 25.69 -20.92
CA THR A 174 11.09 26.10 -21.75
C THR A 174 11.09 25.39 -23.10
N GLN A 175 10.76 24.10 -23.14
CA GLN A 175 10.63 23.34 -24.38
C GLN A 175 9.44 23.82 -25.22
N LEU A 176 8.29 24.07 -24.59
CA LEU A 176 7.13 24.65 -25.25
C LEU A 176 7.48 26.02 -25.87
N ALA A 177 8.13 26.91 -25.11
CA ALA A 177 8.53 28.23 -25.58
C ALA A 177 9.53 28.17 -26.74
N LEU A 178 10.50 27.24 -26.69
CA LEU A 178 11.46 27.02 -27.77
C LEU A 178 10.75 26.59 -29.05
N LEU A 179 9.91 25.55 -28.99
CA LEU A 179 9.21 25.04 -30.16
C LEU A 179 8.23 26.07 -30.71
N TRP A 180 7.47 26.74 -29.84
CA TRP A 180 6.49 27.76 -30.23
C TRP A 180 7.12 28.88 -31.06
N ARG A 181 8.33 29.34 -30.70
CA ARG A 181 9.07 30.38 -31.45
C ARG A 181 9.47 29.96 -32.86
N VAL A 182 9.61 28.66 -33.10
CA VAL A 182 9.99 28.09 -34.39
C VAL A 182 8.77 27.59 -35.17
N THR A 183 7.57 27.61 -34.60
CA THR A 183 6.36 27.20 -35.35
C THR A 183 5.91 28.23 -36.37
N GLY A 184 5.83 27.83 -37.64
CA GLY A 184 5.27 28.66 -38.71
C GLY A 184 3.74 28.57 -38.80
N SER A 185 3.14 27.39 -38.63
CA SER A 185 1.71 27.16 -38.91
C SER A 185 0.83 26.99 -37.67
N ARG A 186 -0.47 27.33 -37.80
CA ARG A 186 -1.49 27.11 -36.74
C ARG A 186 -1.63 25.62 -36.38
N LEU A 187 -1.50 24.73 -37.37
CA LEU A 187 -1.52 23.27 -37.16
C LEU A 187 -0.30 22.80 -36.35
N ALA A 188 0.90 23.31 -36.65
CA ALA A 188 2.11 22.99 -35.88
C ALA A 188 2.01 23.50 -34.43
N ARG A 189 1.43 24.69 -34.22
CA ARG A 189 1.15 25.23 -32.88
C ARG A 189 0.19 24.34 -32.08
N GLY A 190 -0.89 23.88 -32.71
CA GLY A 190 -1.83 22.93 -32.08
C GLY A 190 -1.16 21.60 -31.74
N ALA A 191 -0.34 21.05 -32.65
CA ALA A 191 0.40 19.82 -32.41
C ALA A 191 1.42 19.95 -31.27
N VAL A 192 2.15 21.07 -31.20
CA VAL A 192 3.08 21.36 -30.09
C VAL A 192 2.32 21.44 -28.77
N LEU A 193 1.23 22.20 -28.68
CA LEU A 193 0.46 22.32 -27.43
C LEU A 193 -0.10 20.97 -26.94
N LEU A 194 -0.58 20.14 -27.87
CA LEU A 194 -1.26 18.89 -27.54
C LEU A 194 -0.28 17.74 -27.24
N LEU A 195 0.83 17.66 -27.98
CA LEU A 195 1.74 16.50 -27.92
C LEU A 195 2.97 16.73 -27.04
N MET A 196 3.34 17.98 -26.76
CA MET A 196 4.48 18.29 -25.89
C MET A 196 4.34 17.78 -24.44
N PRO A 197 3.12 17.76 -23.82
CA PRO A 197 2.94 17.14 -22.51
C PRO A 197 3.08 15.61 -22.52
N VAL A 198 2.89 14.94 -23.67
CA VAL A 198 2.81 13.47 -23.74
C VAL A 198 4.11 12.78 -23.31
N PRO A 199 5.31 13.16 -23.77
CA PRO A 199 6.56 12.59 -23.27
C PRO A 199 6.77 12.78 -21.75
N LEU A 200 6.33 13.91 -21.20
CA LEU A 200 6.43 14.19 -19.76
C LEU A 200 5.48 13.29 -18.95
N LEU A 201 4.23 13.16 -19.42
CA LEU A 201 3.23 12.28 -18.80
C LEU A 201 3.62 10.81 -18.92
N LEU A 202 4.11 10.38 -20.09
CA LEU A 202 4.60 9.01 -20.30
C LEU A 202 5.80 8.71 -19.42
N ASN A 203 6.76 9.63 -19.26
CA ASN A 203 7.90 9.43 -18.37
C ASN A 203 7.50 9.39 -16.88
N GLY A 204 6.50 10.18 -16.48
CA GLY A 204 5.95 10.14 -15.13
C GLY A 204 5.14 8.86 -14.84
N TRP A 205 4.45 8.31 -15.85
CA TRP A 205 3.59 7.14 -15.71
C TRP A 205 4.32 5.81 -15.91
N LEU A 206 5.28 5.72 -16.83
CA LEU A 206 5.97 4.47 -17.21
C LEU A 206 7.16 4.10 -16.29
N ALA A 207 7.25 4.72 -15.11
CA ALA A 207 8.42 4.73 -14.23
C ALA A 207 9.67 5.35 -14.91
N PRO A 208 10.38 6.27 -14.25
CA PRO A 208 11.61 6.83 -14.81
C PRO A 208 12.64 5.72 -15.06
N PRO A 209 13.59 5.92 -15.98
CA PRO A 209 14.66 4.95 -16.24
C PRO A 209 15.40 4.64 -14.95
N THR A 210 15.19 3.46 -14.37
CA THR A 210 15.88 2.99 -13.17
C THR A 210 17.11 2.19 -13.60
N PHE A 211 18.29 2.75 -13.37
CA PHE A 211 19.56 2.07 -13.69
C PHE A 211 20.06 1.21 -12.55
N TRP A 212 19.57 1.47 -11.35
CA TRP A 212 20.07 0.85 -10.15
C TRP A 212 18.94 0.41 -9.24
N TRP A 213 19.15 -0.74 -8.60
CA TRP A 213 18.27 -1.29 -7.59
C TRP A 213 19.06 -1.44 -6.29
N SER A 214 18.50 -0.97 -5.17
CA SER A 214 19.05 -1.29 -3.85
C SER A 214 18.55 -2.67 -3.46
N GLN A 215 19.44 -3.65 -3.29
CA GLN A 215 19.04 -4.78 -2.44
C GLN A 215 18.85 -4.23 -1.04
N PRO A 216 17.72 -4.52 -0.37
CA PRO A 216 17.68 -4.35 1.08
C PRO A 216 18.88 -5.14 1.60
N ALA A 217 19.82 -4.46 2.26
CA ALA A 217 20.85 -5.18 2.98
C ALA A 217 20.11 -6.19 3.86
N ALA A 218 20.54 -7.46 3.87
CA ALA A 218 20.16 -8.37 4.92
C ALA A 218 20.65 -7.72 6.22
N SER A 219 19.79 -6.91 6.82
CA SER A 219 20.15 -6.00 7.89
C SER A 219 20.39 -6.85 9.12
N ALA A 220 21.66 -7.13 9.41
CA ALA A 220 22.09 -7.67 10.69
C ALA A 220 21.74 -6.74 11.87
N GLU A 221 21.26 -5.52 11.60
CA GLU A 221 20.84 -4.52 12.58
C GLU A 221 19.59 -3.77 12.10
N ALA A 222 18.60 -4.48 11.55
CA ALA A 222 17.23 -3.99 11.70
C ALA A 222 16.91 -4.19 13.18
N GLU A 223 17.04 -3.13 13.98
CA GLU A 223 16.24 -3.04 15.20
C GLU A 223 14.82 -3.41 14.79
N ALA A 224 14.36 -4.55 15.31
CA ALA A 224 13.11 -5.16 14.92
C ALA A 224 11.97 -4.18 15.17
N GLU A 225 11.58 -3.43 14.15
CA GLU A 225 10.19 -3.02 14.04
C GLU A 225 9.40 -4.33 14.18
N PRO A 226 8.50 -4.45 15.17
CA PRO A 226 7.77 -5.69 15.37
C PRO A 226 7.09 -6.00 14.03
N GLU A 227 7.44 -7.11 13.39
CA GLU A 227 6.83 -7.47 12.11
C GLU A 227 5.31 -7.56 12.30
N VAL A 228 4.61 -6.49 11.91
CA VAL A 228 3.17 -6.35 12.14
C VAL A 228 2.42 -7.18 11.11
N GLY A 229 1.43 -7.95 11.56
CA GLY A 229 0.49 -8.67 10.69
C GLY A 229 0.93 -10.09 10.31
N LEU A 230 0.29 -10.63 9.27
CA LEU A 230 0.45 -12.01 8.84
C LEU A 230 1.74 -12.21 8.04
N PRO A 231 2.49 -13.30 8.30
CA PRO A 231 3.62 -13.67 7.46
C PRO A 231 3.11 -14.24 6.14
N VAL A 232 3.18 -13.45 5.06
CA VAL A 232 2.76 -13.87 3.71
C VAL A 232 3.99 -14.21 2.90
N THR A 233 4.56 -15.39 3.18
CA THR A 233 5.67 -16.00 2.43
C THR A 233 5.15 -17.16 1.60
N ASP A 234 5.94 -17.61 0.61
CA ASP A 234 5.60 -18.79 -0.21
C ASP A 234 5.35 -20.03 0.67
N GLU A 235 6.18 -20.22 1.69
CA GLU A 235 6.07 -21.32 2.65
C GLU A 235 4.78 -21.24 3.47
N THR A 236 4.47 -20.07 4.03
CA THR A 236 3.26 -19.89 4.83
C THR A 236 2.00 -20.03 3.98
N ILE A 237 1.97 -19.48 2.77
CA ILE A 237 0.83 -19.65 1.85
C ILE A 237 0.59 -21.13 1.54
N ALA A 238 1.64 -21.89 1.21
CA ALA A 238 1.53 -23.31 0.94
C ALA A 238 1.06 -24.10 2.18
N LYS A 239 1.60 -23.76 3.35
CA LYS A 239 1.21 -24.35 4.65
C LYS A 239 -0.27 -24.11 4.97
N GLN A 240 -0.77 -22.91 4.69
CA GLN A 240 -2.14 -22.51 5.02
C GLN A 240 -3.19 -23.38 4.31
N ALA A 241 -2.97 -23.75 3.04
CA ALA A 241 -3.83 -24.69 2.33
C ALA A 241 -3.84 -26.08 2.99
N GLN A 242 -2.68 -26.55 3.47
CA GLN A 242 -2.55 -27.84 4.16
C GLN A 242 -3.24 -27.83 5.52
N LEU A 243 -3.05 -26.77 6.30
CA LEU A 243 -3.67 -26.60 7.63
C LEU A 243 -5.20 -26.60 7.53
N LEU A 244 -5.75 -25.87 6.56
CA LEU A 244 -7.20 -25.87 6.33
C LEU A 244 -7.69 -27.27 5.95
N ASN A 245 -7.05 -27.92 4.97
CA ASN A 245 -7.46 -29.25 4.53
C ASN A 245 -7.40 -30.27 5.68
N ALA A 246 -6.33 -30.23 6.50
CA ALA A 246 -6.20 -31.09 7.67
C ALA A 246 -7.33 -30.85 8.70
N ALA A 247 -7.63 -29.59 9.01
CA ALA A 247 -8.72 -29.23 9.92
C ALA A 247 -10.10 -29.71 9.40
N LEU A 248 -10.36 -29.58 8.10
CA LEU A 248 -11.64 -29.96 7.48
C LEU A 248 -11.80 -31.47 7.31
N LEU A 249 -10.73 -32.20 6.98
CA LEU A 249 -10.75 -33.66 6.85
C LEU A 249 -10.75 -34.36 8.20
N GLY A 250 -10.21 -33.72 9.24
CA GLY A 250 -10.18 -34.26 10.61
C GLY A 250 -11.53 -34.27 11.33
N LEU A 251 -12.57 -33.63 10.76
CA LEU A 251 -13.92 -33.62 11.33
C LEU A 251 -14.52 -35.03 11.38
N ARG A 252 -14.79 -35.51 12.58
CA ARG A 252 -15.37 -36.83 12.85
C ARG A 252 -16.86 -36.87 12.46
N PRO A 253 -17.43 -38.03 12.07
CA PRO A 253 -18.86 -38.22 11.86
C PRO A 253 -19.64 -38.22 13.19
N PRO A 254 -20.94 -37.88 13.22
CA PRO A 254 -21.71 -37.68 14.45
C PRO A 254 -21.81 -38.96 15.30
N GLN A 255 -21.92 -38.80 16.62
CA GLN A 255 -22.23 -39.92 17.50
C GLN A 255 -23.73 -40.23 17.38
N PRO A 256 -24.12 -41.48 17.06
CA PRO A 256 -25.53 -41.85 16.90
C PRO A 256 -26.34 -41.63 18.18
N GLY A 257 -27.60 -41.22 18.02
CA GLY A 257 -28.57 -41.13 19.13
C GLY A 257 -28.39 -39.93 20.06
N ARG A 258 -27.53 -38.97 19.71
CA ARG A 258 -27.18 -37.82 20.55
C ARG A 258 -27.13 -36.53 19.75
N VAL A 259 -27.32 -35.39 20.42
CA VAL A 259 -27.05 -34.08 19.82
C VAL A 259 -25.54 -33.83 19.84
N ASN A 260 -24.91 -33.74 18.67
CA ASN A 260 -23.49 -33.38 18.55
C ASN A 260 -23.34 -31.88 18.29
N VAL A 261 -22.25 -31.30 18.80
CA VAL A 261 -21.86 -29.92 18.51
C VAL A 261 -20.70 -29.93 17.53
N TYR A 262 -20.89 -29.31 16.37
CA TYR A 262 -19.82 -28.94 15.46
C TYR A 262 -19.49 -27.47 15.70
N ALA A 263 -18.26 -27.17 16.10
CA ALA A 263 -17.88 -25.83 16.55
C ALA A 263 -16.87 -25.20 15.59
N ALA A 264 -17.07 -23.93 15.23
CA ALA A 264 -16.02 -23.13 14.59
C ALA A 264 -15.81 -21.82 15.32
N THR A 265 -14.54 -21.43 15.46
CA THR A 265 -14.16 -20.08 15.92
C THR A 265 -13.54 -19.31 14.76
N TYR A 266 -13.79 -18.00 14.72
CA TYR A 266 -13.35 -17.11 13.64
C TYR A 266 -12.81 -15.80 14.23
N ALA A 267 -11.49 -15.62 14.17
CA ALA A 267 -10.78 -14.45 14.69
C ALA A 267 -9.94 -13.78 13.58
N PRO A 268 -10.52 -12.87 12.77
CA PRO A 268 -9.87 -12.26 11.61
C PRO A 268 -9.03 -11.00 11.94
N ASN A 269 -8.36 -10.96 13.09
CA ASN A 269 -7.54 -9.82 13.49
C ASN A 269 -6.12 -10.25 13.88
N ALA A 270 -5.15 -9.82 13.07
CA ALA A 270 -3.74 -10.15 13.19
C ALA A 270 -2.94 -9.18 14.03
N SER A 271 -3.48 -8.00 14.35
CA SER A 271 -2.78 -6.98 15.13
C SER A 271 -2.98 -7.13 16.64
N GLU A 272 -4.02 -7.84 17.08
CA GLU A 272 -4.35 -7.98 18.50
C GLU A 272 -4.60 -9.42 18.94
N ASP A 273 -3.75 -9.89 19.84
CA ASP A 273 -3.77 -11.26 20.35
C ASP A 273 -5.02 -11.62 21.17
N VAL A 274 -5.77 -10.62 21.66
CA VAL A 274 -6.96 -10.86 22.49
C VAL A 274 -8.01 -11.70 21.75
N PHE A 275 -8.15 -11.50 20.44
CA PHE A 275 -9.11 -12.24 19.61
C PHE A 275 -8.66 -13.69 19.38
N MET A 276 -7.36 -13.93 19.19
CA MET A 276 -6.78 -15.27 19.18
C MET A 276 -7.00 -15.98 20.52
N ARG A 277 -6.73 -15.29 21.64
CA ARG A 277 -6.93 -15.85 23.00
C ARG A 277 -8.39 -16.15 23.29
N GLU A 278 -9.30 -15.28 22.89
CA GLU A 278 -10.74 -15.53 23.01
C GLU A 278 -11.16 -16.74 22.17
N SER A 279 -10.75 -16.81 20.90
CA SER A 279 -10.98 -17.98 20.05
C SER A 279 -10.50 -19.27 20.74
N ALA A 280 -9.29 -19.29 21.29
CA ALA A 280 -8.75 -20.45 21.98
C ALA A 280 -9.53 -20.82 23.26
N ALA A 281 -9.97 -19.82 24.03
CA ALA A 281 -10.78 -20.04 25.24
C ALA A 281 -12.15 -20.63 24.90
N VAL A 282 -12.82 -20.09 23.88
CA VAL A 282 -14.10 -20.63 23.39
C VAL A 282 -13.94 -22.03 22.83
N ALA A 283 -12.89 -22.26 22.04
CA ALA A 283 -12.59 -23.57 21.49
C ALA A 283 -12.39 -24.61 22.59
N LYS A 284 -11.63 -24.26 23.64
CA LYS A 284 -11.45 -25.10 24.83
C LYS A 284 -12.80 -25.44 25.49
N THR A 285 -13.65 -24.46 25.75
CA THR A 285 -14.97 -24.68 26.37
C THR A 285 -15.83 -25.60 25.51
N MET A 286 -15.84 -25.45 24.18
CA MET A 286 -16.60 -26.32 23.29
C MET A 286 -16.06 -27.76 23.27
N ARG A 287 -14.73 -27.92 23.31
CA ARG A 287 -14.06 -29.23 23.35
C ARG A 287 -14.36 -29.98 24.64
N GLU A 288 -14.13 -29.32 25.78
CA GLU A 288 -14.19 -29.93 27.11
C GLU A 288 -15.61 -30.10 27.62
N ARG A 289 -16.49 -29.13 27.38
CA ARG A 289 -17.85 -29.13 27.93
C ARG A 289 -18.85 -29.67 26.92
N PHE A 290 -18.86 -29.17 25.69
CA PHE A 290 -19.89 -29.51 24.71
C PHE A 290 -19.54 -30.70 23.82
N GLY A 291 -18.42 -31.39 24.08
CA GLY A 291 -18.04 -32.61 23.36
C GLY A 291 -17.69 -32.37 21.89
N ALA A 292 -17.23 -31.17 21.54
CA ALA A 292 -16.79 -30.82 20.19
C ALA A 292 -15.39 -31.36 19.84
N ASP A 293 -14.81 -32.26 20.66
CA ASP A 293 -13.51 -32.88 20.37
C ASP A 293 -13.55 -33.69 19.05
N GLY A 294 -12.66 -33.35 18.12
CA GLY A 294 -12.68 -33.85 16.75
C GLY A 294 -13.85 -33.35 15.89
N ARG A 295 -14.60 -32.34 16.33
CA ARG A 295 -15.68 -31.65 15.59
C ARG A 295 -15.51 -30.14 15.59
N LEU A 296 -14.28 -29.68 15.77
CA LEU A 296 -13.97 -28.28 15.98
C LEU A 296 -12.94 -27.78 14.96
N VAL A 297 -13.18 -26.59 14.40
CA VAL A 297 -12.24 -25.90 13.51
C VAL A 297 -11.96 -24.51 14.06
N GLU A 298 -10.70 -24.21 14.32
CA GLU A 298 -10.26 -22.87 14.75
C GLU A 298 -9.69 -22.14 13.54
N LEU A 299 -10.28 -20.99 13.21
CA LEU A 299 -9.78 -20.09 12.18
C LEU A 299 -9.25 -18.84 12.85
N VAL A 300 -7.94 -18.59 12.75
CA VAL A 300 -7.26 -17.48 13.44
C VAL A 300 -6.30 -16.78 12.48
N ALA A 301 -6.51 -15.49 12.28
CA ALA A 301 -5.55 -14.63 11.59
C ALA A 301 -4.63 -14.00 12.63
N ASN A 302 -3.57 -14.70 13.07
CA ASN A 302 -2.54 -14.16 13.96
C ASN A 302 -1.17 -14.76 13.57
N ARG A 303 -0.11 -13.95 13.67
CA ARG A 303 1.25 -14.38 13.35
C ARG A 303 1.68 -15.60 14.16
N ALA A 304 1.40 -15.62 15.46
CA ALA A 304 1.82 -16.68 16.38
C ALA A 304 1.23 -18.05 16.03
N THR A 305 0.11 -18.08 15.29
CA THR A 305 -0.57 -19.33 14.89
C THR A 305 -0.51 -19.60 13.40
N SER A 306 0.25 -18.81 12.63
CA SER A 306 0.26 -18.92 11.15
C SER A 306 0.86 -20.24 10.63
N ASP A 307 1.56 -20.99 11.46
CA ASP A 307 2.10 -22.32 11.11
C ASP A 307 1.30 -23.49 11.71
N THR A 308 0.31 -23.20 12.55
CA THR A 308 -0.42 -24.21 13.34
C THR A 308 -1.93 -24.19 13.14
N LEU A 309 -2.51 -23.04 12.80
CA LEU A 309 -3.94 -22.88 12.55
C LEU A 309 -4.19 -22.27 11.16
N PRO A 310 -5.27 -22.69 10.48
CA PRO A 310 -5.73 -22.04 9.26
C PRO A 310 -6.17 -20.60 9.53
N TRP A 311 -5.84 -19.70 8.61
CA TRP A 311 -6.17 -18.28 8.70
C TRP A 311 -7.67 -18.04 8.66
N ALA A 312 -8.10 -17.05 9.44
CA ALA A 312 -9.48 -16.56 9.50
C ALA A 312 -9.85 -15.70 8.30
N THR A 313 -9.93 -16.32 7.11
CA THR A 313 -10.46 -15.67 5.91
C THR A 313 -11.94 -15.99 5.70
N PRO A 314 -12.72 -15.11 5.05
CA PRO A 314 -14.10 -15.40 4.67
C PRO A 314 -14.25 -16.69 3.85
N ALA A 315 -13.30 -16.95 2.95
CA ALA A 315 -13.27 -18.17 2.14
C ALA A 315 -13.12 -19.42 3.02
N ASN A 316 -12.21 -19.39 4.00
CA ASN A 316 -12.00 -20.52 4.92
C ASN A 316 -13.20 -20.74 5.83
N LEU A 317 -13.84 -19.66 6.32
CA LEU A 317 -15.08 -19.76 7.11
C LEU A 317 -16.21 -20.40 6.31
N ARG A 318 -16.42 -19.98 5.06
CA ARG A 318 -17.42 -20.60 4.18
C ARG A 318 -17.14 -22.08 3.94
N GLN A 319 -15.88 -22.44 3.68
CA GLN A 319 -15.49 -23.84 3.48
C GLN A 319 -15.69 -24.68 4.75
N ALA A 320 -15.36 -24.13 5.93
CA ALA A 320 -15.59 -24.79 7.21
C ALA A 320 -17.08 -25.05 7.47
N ILE A 321 -17.94 -24.04 7.26
CA ILE A 321 -19.40 -24.20 7.37
C ILE A 321 -19.91 -25.29 6.43
N ALA A 322 -19.52 -25.24 5.15
CA ALA A 322 -19.95 -26.22 4.16
C ALA A 322 -19.50 -27.64 4.52
N ARG A 323 -18.25 -27.81 4.98
CA ARG A 323 -17.72 -29.11 5.38
C ARG A 323 -18.41 -29.64 6.63
N MET A 324 -18.60 -28.83 7.66
CA MET A 324 -19.30 -29.23 8.89
C MET A 324 -20.73 -29.66 8.58
N ALA A 325 -21.45 -28.89 7.75
CA ALA A 325 -22.81 -29.24 7.33
C ALA A 325 -22.89 -30.56 6.55
N ALA A 326 -21.85 -30.88 5.76
CA ALA A 326 -21.78 -32.14 5.02
C ALA A 326 -21.48 -33.36 5.90
N VAL A 327 -20.88 -33.16 7.08
CA VAL A 327 -20.50 -34.25 8.00
C VAL A 327 -21.55 -34.46 9.10
N MET A 328 -22.19 -33.39 9.58
CA MET A 328 -23.16 -33.44 10.67
C MET A 328 -24.51 -34.06 10.26
N ASP A 329 -25.25 -34.56 11.25
CA ASP A 329 -26.68 -34.85 11.10
C ASP A 329 -27.46 -33.53 11.22
N ARG A 330 -27.79 -32.91 10.07
CA ARG A 330 -28.43 -31.58 10.01
C ARG A 330 -29.81 -31.53 10.69
N ASP A 331 -30.45 -32.66 10.94
CA ASP A 331 -31.75 -32.70 11.63
C ASP A 331 -31.62 -32.74 13.16
N ARG A 332 -30.46 -33.14 13.68
CA ARG A 332 -30.24 -33.34 15.11
C ARG A 332 -29.13 -32.47 15.69
N ASP A 333 -28.02 -32.33 14.99
CA ASP A 333 -26.79 -31.72 15.47
C ASP A 333 -26.85 -30.18 15.38
N VAL A 334 -26.02 -29.53 16.19
CA VAL A 334 -25.93 -28.08 16.28
C VAL A 334 -24.60 -27.60 15.71
N LEU A 335 -24.65 -26.62 14.80
CA LEU A 335 -23.47 -25.84 14.43
C LEU A 335 -23.32 -24.67 15.40
N PHE A 336 -22.21 -24.62 16.13
CA PHE A 336 -21.82 -23.50 16.95
C PHE A 336 -20.77 -22.66 16.22
N LEU A 337 -21.03 -21.36 16.05
CA LEU A 337 -20.09 -20.41 15.48
C LEU A 337 -19.79 -19.30 16.49
N HIS A 338 -18.52 -19.04 16.74
CA HIS A 338 -18.08 -17.89 17.51
C HIS A 338 -17.19 -16.98 16.66
N LEU A 339 -17.61 -15.73 16.49
CA LEU A 339 -16.90 -14.71 15.74
C LEU A 339 -16.39 -13.65 16.72
N THR A 340 -15.09 -13.34 16.68
CA THR A 340 -14.48 -12.34 17.58
C THR A 340 -13.52 -11.43 16.82
N SER A 341 -13.78 -10.12 16.87
CA SER A 341 -12.96 -9.05 16.26
C SER A 341 -13.48 -7.69 16.72
N HIS A 342 -12.93 -6.60 16.18
CA HIS A 342 -13.60 -5.31 16.22
C HIS A 342 -14.90 -5.32 15.42
N GLY A 343 -15.81 -4.41 15.75
CA GLY A 343 -17.06 -4.20 15.03
C GLY A 343 -17.27 -2.75 14.66
N GLY A 344 -17.82 -2.51 13.46
CA GLY A 344 -18.22 -1.19 12.99
C GLY A 344 -19.68 -0.88 13.30
N ARG A 345 -20.04 0.41 13.38
CA ARG A 345 -21.45 0.86 13.45
C ARG A 345 -22.28 0.43 12.24
N ASP A 346 -21.62 0.11 11.13
CA ASP A 346 -22.24 -0.47 9.93
C ASP A 346 -22.55 -1.97 10.07
N GLY A 347 -22.38 -2.54 11.27
CA GLY A 347 -22.68 -3.93 11.58
C GLY A 347 -21.68 -4.92 10.98
N LYS A 348 -20.53 -4.47 10.48
CA LYS A 348 -19.51 -5.37 9.93
C LYS A 348 -18.54 -5.83 11.02
N LEU A 349 -18.12 -7.09 10.91
CA LEU A 349 -17.00 -7.63 11.70
C LEU A 349 -15.70 -7.22 11.02
N ALA A 350 -14.88 -6.43 11.70
CA ALA A 350 -13.62 -5.94 11.14
C ALA A 350 -12.69 -7.11 10.84
N ASN A 351 -11.99 -7.00 9.73
CA ASN A 351 -10.91 -7.89 9.34
C ASN A 351 -9.61 -7.09 9.30
N ASP A 352 -8.63 -7.53 10.07
CA ASP A 352 -7.28 -7.01 10.04
C ASP A 352 -6.34 -8.17 9.72
N THR A 353 -6.12 -8.39 8.42
CA THR A 353 -5.32 -9.51 7.91
C THR A 353 -4.12 -9.02 7.12
N TRP A 354 -3.63 -7.79 7.37
CA TRP A 354 -2.49 -7.24 6.63
C TRP A 354 -1.32 -8.25 6.57
N PRO A 355 -0.64 -8.42 5.42
CA PRO A 355 -0.83 -7.73 4.14
C PRO A 355 -1.88 -8.42 3.23
N LEU A 356 -2.45 -9.55 3.68
CA LEU A 356 -3.50 -10.26 2.96
C LEU A 356 -4.77 -9.40 2.94
N LYS A 357 -5.20 -9.01 1.75
CA LYS A 357 -6.46 -8.28 1.56
C LYS A 357 -7.62 -9.28 1.58
N THR A 358 -8.47 -9.16 2.59
CA THR A 358 -9.73 -9.90 2.68
C THR A 358 -10.90 -8.93 2.76
N GLU A 359 -12.11 -9.40 2.48
CA GLU A 359 -13.34 -8.63 2.73
C GLU A 359 -13.88 -8.94 4.13
N PRO A 360 -14.52 -7.99 4.82
CA PRO A 360 -15.22 -8.24 6.08
C PRO A 360 -16.33 -9.29 5.92
N VAL A 361 -16.56 -10.09 6.96
CA VAL A 361 -17.77 -10.93 7.04
C VAL A 361 -18.94 -10.08 7.52
N THR A 362 -20.06 -10.14 6.80
CA THR A 362 -21.31 -9.47 7.17
C THR A 362 -22.35 -10.48 7.65
N PRO A 363 -23.36 -10.06 8.44
CA PRO A 363 -24.42 -10.97 8.89
C PRO A 363 -25.20 -11.56 7.71
N ASP A 364 -25.43 -10.81 6.62
CA ASP A 364 -26.10 -11.32 5.42
C ASP A 364 -25.30 -12.40 4.68
N LEU A 365 -23.97 -12.22 4.58
CA LEU A 365 -23.09 -13.22 3.99
C LEU A 365 -23.09 -14.50 4.82
N LEU A 366 -22.95 -14.37 6.15
CA LEU A 366 -22.98 -15.51 7.05
C LEU A 366 -24.31 -16.25 6.97
N LYS A 367 -25.44 -15.53 6.99
CA LYS A 367 -26.78 -16.10 6.81
C LYS A 367 -26.85 -16.93 5.53
N ARG A 368 -26.42 -16.33 4.41
CA ARG A 368 -26.44 -16.98 3.10
C ARG A 368 -25.63 -18.28 3.11
N TRP A 369 -24.40 -18.28 3.64
CA TRP A 369 -23.57 -19.49 3.69
C TRP A 369 -24.17 -20.60 4.55
N LEU A 370 -24.78 -20.24 5.68
CA LEU A 370 -25.46 -21.21 6.55
C LEU A 370 -26.70 -21.80 5.89
N ASP A 371 -27.50 -20.96 5.22
CA ASP A 371 -28.71 -21.37 4.51
C ASP A 371 -28.36 -22.22 3.27
N GLU A 372 -27.34 -21.83 2.48
CA GLU A 372 -26.78 -22.61 1.36
C GLU A 372 -26.28 -23.99 1.81
N ALA A 373 -25.63 -24.07 2.97
CA ALA A 373 -25.15 -25.33 3.54
C ALA A 373 -26.28 -26.19 4.15
N GLY A 374 -27.50 -25.64 4.28
CA GLY A 374 -28.64 -26.31 4.88
C GLY A 374 -28.48 -26.57 6.38
N VAL A 375 -27.76 -25.70 7.10
CA VAL A 375 -27.59 -25.80 8.55
C VAL A 375 -28.89 -25.41 9.24
N ARG A 376 -29.58 -26.39 9.82
CA ARG A 376 -30.89 -26.19 10.45
C ARG A 376 -30.79 -25.59 11.85
N TRP A 377 -29.92 -26.14 12.68
CA TRP A 377 -29.76 -25.75 14.09
C TRP A 377 -28.41 -25.07 14.28
N ARG A 378 -28.44 -23.77 14.61
CA ARG A 378 -27.25 -22.93 14.68
C ARG A 378 -27.25 -22.05 15.93
N VAL A 379 -26.13 -22.06 16.64
CA VAL A 379 -25.81 -21.13 17.72
C VAL A 379 -24.71 -20.20 17.21
N ILE A 380 -25.01 -18.91 17.13
CA ILE A 380 -24.08 -17.89 16.63
C ILE A 380 -23.76 -16.93 17.77
N SER A 381 -22.47 -16.81 18.09
CA SER A 381 -21.96 -15.92 19.12
C SER A 381 -21.05 -14.88 18.48
N VAL A 382 -21.38 -13.60 18.64
CA VAL A 382 -20.66 -12.48 18.01
C VAL A 382 -20.07 -11.59 19.10
N SER A 383 -18.75 -11.66 19.26
CA SER A 383 -17.96 -10.85 20.19
C SER A 383 -17.34 -9.67 19.45
N ALA A 384 -18.09 -8.58 19.35
CA ALA A 384 -17.67 -7.35 18.69
C ALA A 384 -18.49 -6.13 19.15
N CYS A 385 -17.97 -4.93 18.92
CA CYS A 385 -18.71 -3.68 19.10
C CYS A 385 -19.92 -3.63 18.15
N TYR A 386 -21.03 -3.01 18.58
CA TYR A 386 -22.25 -2.86 17.77
C TYR A 386 -22.83 -4.20 17.25
N SER A 387 -22.50 -5.31 17.92
CA SER A 387 -22.83 -6.66 17.46
C SER A 387 -24.33 -6.97 17.51
N GLY A 388 -25.15 -6.18 18.22
CA GLY A 388 -26.61 -6.28 18.18
C GLY A 388 -27.20 -6.18 16.76
N ASN A 389 -26.50 -5.51 15.84
CA ASN A 389 -26.87 -5.45 14.42
C ASN A 389 -26.85 -6.82 13.71
N TRP A 390 -26.24 -7.85 14.31
CA TRP A 390 -26.22 -9.22 13.78
C TRP A 390 -27.47 -10.03 14.15
N ILE A 391 -28.27 -9.59 15.13
CA ILE A 391 -29.43 -10.35 15.59
C ILE A 391 -30.52 -10.42 14.52
N ALA A 392 -31.01 -9.27 14.05
CA ALA A 392 -32.16 -9.25 13.14
C ALA A 392 -31.92 -10.01 11.82
N PRO A 393 -30.76 -9.90 11.15
CA PRO A 393 -30.51 -10.66 9.93
C PRO A 393 -30.39 -12.17 10.18
N LEU A 394 -29.81 -12.59 11.31
CA LEU A 394 -29.54 -14.01 11.58
C LEU A 394 -30.67 -14.73 12.32
N ALA A 395 -31.62 -13.98 12.90
CA ALA A 395 -32.76 -14.54 13.62
C ALA A 395 -33.58 -15.51 12.74
N GLY A 396 -34.07 -16.57 13.37
CA GLY A 396 -34.91 -17.58 12.71
C GLY A 396 -35.23 -18.72 13.66
N ASP A 397 -36.20 -19.55 13.28
CA ASP A 397 -36.74 -20.61 14.14
C ASP A 397 -35.67 -21.60 14.65
N GLY A 398 -34.71 -21.94 13.80
CA GLY A 398 -33.59 -22.82 14.12
C GLY A 398 -32.32 -22.13 14.63
N THR A 399 -32.40 -20.87 15.06
CA THR A 399 -31.20 -20.06 15.37
C THR A 399 -31.24 -19.46 16.76
N LEU A 400 -30.12 -19.57 17.47
CA LEU A 400 -29.83 -18.76 18.66
C LEU A 400 -28.67 -17.82 18.32
N VAL A 401 -28.85 -16.52 18.52
CA VAL A 401 -27.81 -15.50 18.32
C VAL A 401 -27.53 -14.82 19.66
N MET A 402 -26.25 -14.71 20.04
CA MET A 402 -25.77 -13.98 21.22
C MET A 402 -24.74 -12.94 20.79
N THR A 403 -24.79 -11.75 21.38
CA THR A 403 -23.91 -10.63 21.01
C THR A 403 -23.25 -10.03 22.25
N ALA A 404 -22.00 -9.60 22.11
CA ALA A 404 -21.26 -8.94 23.19
C ALA A 404 -21.74 -7.52 23.50
N ALA A 405 -22.44 -6.89 22.57
CA ALA A 405 -23.04 -5.58 22.76
C ALA A 405 -24.38 -5.47 22.01
N ASP A 406 -25.16 -4.44 22.31
CA ASP A 406 -26.30 -4.04 21.49
C ASP A 406 -25.87 -3.34 20.20
N ALA A 407 -26.82 -2.78 19.44
CA ALA A 407 -26.57 -2.15 18.15
C ALA A 407 -25.92 -0.75 18.25
N ASP A 408 -25.97 -0.13 19.44
CA ASP A 408 -25.66 1.29 19.65
C ASP A 408 -24.39 1.51 20.49
N HIS A 409 -23.92 0.47 21.19
CA HIS A 409 -22.80 0.52 22.11
C HIS A 409 -21.59 -0.32 21.69
N THR A 410 -20.41 0.05 22.20
CA THR A 410 -19.20 -0.77 22.06
C THR A 410 -19.15 -1.90 23.08
N SER A 411 -18.51 -3.02 22.72
CA SER A 411 -18.11 -4.08 23.65
C SER A 411 -16.76 -3.74 24.29
N TYR A 412 -16.46 -4.29 25.46
CA TYR A 412 -15.26 -3.92 26.23
C TYR A 412 -14.21 -5.06 26.36
N GLY A 413 -12.96 -4.67 26.61
CA GLY A 413 -11.85 -5.59 26.87
C GLY A 413 -11.11 -6.10 25.63
N CYS A 414 -11.21 -5.41 24.49
CA CYS A 414 -10.54 -5.77 23.23
C CYS A 414 -9.15 -5.14 23.04
N GLY A 415 -8.49 -4.65 24.10
CA GLY A 415 -7.19 -3.99 23.97
C GLY A 415 -6.01 -4.98 23.88
N ARG A 416 -4.89 -4.56 23.27
CA ARG A 416 -3.64 -5.34 23.19
C ARG A 416 -3.19 -6.03 24.49
N ARG A 417 -3.36 -5.37 25.64
CA ARG A 417 -2.96 -5.90 26.97
C ARG A 417 -4.05 -6.73 27.67
N SER A 418 -5.25 -6.80 27.10
CA SER A 418 -6.37 -7.56 27.66
C SER A 418 -6.16 -9.05 27.43
N GLU A 419 -6.19 -9.85 28.48
CA GLU A 419 -6.07 -11.31 28.36
C GLU A 419 -7.23 -11.91 27.54
N LEU A 420 -8.45 -11.41 27.77
CA LEU A 420 -9.67 -11.83 27.10
C LEU A 420 -10.66 -10.66 27.04
N THR A 421 -11.57 -10.67 26.08
CA THR A 421 -12.72 -9.73 26.08
C THR A 421 -13.63 -10.00 27.28
N PHE A 422 -14.39 -8.99 27.69
CA PHE A 422 -15.28 -9.13 28.84
C PHE A 422 -16.40 -10.12 28.57
N PHE A 423 -16.92 -10.13 27.34
CA PHE A 423 -17.91 -11.10 26.89
C PHE A 423 -17.35 -12.51 26.84
N GLY A 424 -16.20 -12.71 26.20
CA GLY A 424 -15.51 -14.00 26.13
C GLY A 424 -15.30 -14.60 27.52
N ARG A 425 -14.86 -13.78 28.48
CA ARG A 425 -14.62 -14.21 29.86
C ARG A 425 -15.94 -14.55 30.57
N ALA A 426 -16.86 -13.59 30.61
CA ALA A 426 -18.12 -13.75 31.33
C ALA A 426 -18.94 -14.93 30.81
N MET A 427 -18.99 -15.14 29.50
CA MET A 427 -19.79 -16.19 28.91
C MET A 427 -19.11 -17.57 28.97
N TYR A 428 -17.86 -17.68 28.50
CA TYR A 428 -17.24 -19.00 28.25
C TYR A 428 -16.32 -19.49 29.36
N VAL A 429 -15.74 -18.57 30.14
CA VAL A 429 -14.86 -18.90 31.26
C VAL A 429 -15.66 -18.93 32.56
N ASP A 430 -16.62 -18.03 32.75
CA ASP A 430 -17.35 -17.94 34.02
C ASP A 430 -18.72 -18.63 33.96
N ALA A 431 -19.66 -18.08 33.18
CA ALA A 431 -21.06 -18.49 33.23
C ALA A 431 -21.29 -19.91 32.72
N LEU A 432 -20.68 -20.27 31.59
CA LEU A 432 -20.79 -21.64 31.10
C LEU A 432 -20.20 -22.65 32.06
N GLN A 433 -19.28 -22.36 32.96
CA GLN A 433 -18.81 -23.38 33.92
C GLN A 433 -19.94 -23.88 34.84
N SER A 434 -20.94 -23.05 35.14
CA SER A 434 -22.03 -23.36 36.08
C SER A 434 -23.28 -23.96 35.44
N THR A 435 -23.46 -23.83 34.13
CA THR A 435 -24.66 -24.32 33.42
C THR A 435 -24.32 -24.93 32.06
N TRP A 436 -25.27 -25.69 31.52
CA TRP A 436 -25.24 -26.27 30.18
C TRP A 436 -26.14 -25.51 29.20
N SER A 437 -26.87 -24.50 29.68
CA SER A 437 -27.77 -23.68 28.88
C SER A 437 -27.10 -22.38 28.44
N PHE A 438 -27.07 -22.12 27.13
CA PHE A 438 -26.55 -20.87 26.57
C PHE A 438 -27.36 -19.65 27.03
N THR A 439 -28.69 -19.77 27.17
CA THR A 439 -29.56 -18.67 27.59
C THR A 439 -29.37 -18.32 29.06
N GLU A 440 -29.24 -19.32 29.93
CA GLU A 440 -28.92 -19.11 31.36
C GLU A 440 -27.52 -18.53 31.52
N ALA A 441 -26.54 -19.05 30.79
CA ALA A 441 -25.17 -18.54 30.83
C ALA A 441 -25.08 -17.09 30.34
N HIS A 442 -25.81 -16.74 29.28
CA HIS A 442 -25.89 -15.36 28.79
C HIS A 442 -26.50 -14.42 29.84
N ALA A 443 -27.56 -14.85 30.54
CA ALA A 443 -28.17 -14.06 31.60
C ALA A 443 -27.19 -13.78 32.76
N GLN A 444 -26.41 -14.77 33.17
CA GLN A 444 -25.33 -14.59 34.15
C GLN A 444 -24.22 -13.67 33.61
N ALA A 445 -23.81 -13.89 32.36
CA ALA A 445 -22.75 -13.10 31.73
C ALA A 445 -23.10 -11.61 31.65
N ARG A 446 -24.35 -11.25 31.36
CA ARG A 446 -24.81 -9.85 31.37
C ARG A 446 -24.56 -9.15 32.70
N GLN A 447 -24.87 -9.80 33.81
CA GLN A 447 -24.66 -9.27 35.16
C GLN A 447 -23.17 -9.07 35.44
N LEU A 448 -22.34 -10.05 35.09
CA LEU A 448 -20.89 -9.97 35.25
C LEU A 448 -20.27 -8.84 34.41
N ILE A 449 -20.71 -8.69 33.16
CA ILE A 449 -20.21 -7.65 32.25
C ILE A 449 -20.58 -6.26 32.76
N GLU A 450 -21.82 -6.06 33.25
CA GLU A 450 -22.25 -4.78 33.79
C GLU A 450 -21.37 -4.33 34.97
N VAL A 451 -21.07 -5.25 35.90
CA VAL A 451 -20.19 -4.98 37.05
C VAL A 451 -18.79 -4.64 36.56
N ARG A 452 -18.20 -5.48 35.70
CA ARG A 452 -16.84 -5.31 35.20
C ARG A 452 -16.66 -4.01 34.42
N GLU A 453 -17.62 -3.64 33.59
CA GLU A 453 -17.55 -2.40 32.79
C GLU A 453 -17.61 -1.15 33.68
N LYS A 454 -18.42 -1.18 34.75
CA LYS A 454 -18.45 -0.11 35.76
C LYS A 454 -17.13 -0.02 36.51
N GLU A 455 -16.60 -1.14 36.98
CA GLU A 455 -15.30 -1.21 37.67
C GLU A 455 -14.14 -0.74 36.78
N ALA A 456 -14.20 -1.05 35.49
CA ALA A 456 -13.20 -0.64 34.52
C ALA A 456 -13.40 0.78 33.96
N GLY A 457 -14.41 1.52 34.45
CA GLY A 457 -14.65 2.92 34.10
C GLY A 457 -15.06 3.15 32.65
N LYS A 458 -15.77 2.21 32.01
CA LYS A 458 -16.28 2.37 30.64
C LYS A 458 -17.18 3.61 30.55
N SER A 459 -16.84 4.54 29.67
CA SER A 459 -17.44 5.88 29.62
C SER A 459 -18.52 6.06 28.55
N ASP A 460 -18.65 5.10 27.62
CA ASP A 460 -19.59 5.16 26.49
C ASP A 460 -20.84 4.30 26.72
N GLY A 461 -21.18 3.99 27.97
CA GLY A 461 -22.39 3.26 28.35
C GLY A 461 -22.19 1.74 28.49
N TYR A 462 -23.17 1.06 29.09
CA TYR A 462 -23.17 -0.40 29.24
C TYR A 462 -23.28 -1.06 27.86
N SER A 463 -22.42 -2.05 27.58
CA SER A 463 -22.45 -2.78 26.29
C SER A 463 -23.79 -3.46 26.02
N ASN A 464 -24.53 -3.84 27.08
CA ASN A 464 -25.85 -4.46 26.98
C ASN A 464 -25.91 -5.68 26.04
N PRO A 465 -25.17 -6.77 26.34
CA PRO A 465 -25.19 -8.00 25.56
C PRO A 465 -26.62 -8.49 25.29
N GLN A 466 -26.90 -8.89 24.05
CA GLN A 466 -28.25 -9.28 23.60
C GLN A 466 -28.30 -10.75 23.17
N ILE A 467 -29.49 -11.34 23.27
CA ILE A 467 -29.75 -12.72 22.85
C ILE A 467 -31.10 -12.82 22.15
N SER A 468 -31.15 -13.62 21.09
CA SER A 468 -32.38 -13.99 20.38
C SER A 468 -32.39 -15.51 20.16
N GLU A 469 -33.41 -16.20 20.66
CA GLU A 469 -33.59 -17.65 20.52
C GLU A 469 -34.86 -17.96 19.71
N GLY A 470 -34.71 -18.68 18.61
CA GLY A 470 -35.81 -19.22 17.82
C GLY A 470 -36.60 -20.31 18.57
N ALA A 471 -37.91 -20.40 18.30
CA ALA A 471 -38.77 -21.36 19.00
C ALA A 471 -38.37 -22.82 18.74
N GLY A 472 -38.00 -23.15 17.49
CA GLY A 472 -37.60 -24.49 17.07
C GLY A 472 -36.30 -24.98 17.70
N ILE A 473 -35.28 -24.13 17.85
CA ILE A 473 -33.98 -24.56 18.38
C ILE A 473 -34.02 -24.85 19.89
N ARG A 474 -34.93 -24.21 20.65
CA ARG A 474 -35.03 -24.34 22.11
C ARG A 474 -35.06 -25.80 22.57
N GLY A 475 -35.90 -26.62 21.94
CA GLY A 475 -36.01 -28.04 22.28
C GLY A 475 -34.74 -28.85 21.98
N VAL A 476 -33.98 -28.45 20.96
CA VAL A 476 -32.68 -29.09 20.62
C VAL A 476 -31.64 -28.74 21.68
N LEU A 477 -31.54 -27.47 22.07
CA LEU A 477 -30.59 -27.01 23.08
C LEU A 477 -30.91 -27.56 24.47
N GLN A 478 -32.19 -27.71 24.82
CA GLN A 478 -32.60 -28.35 26.07
C GLN A 478 -32.18 -29.82 26.11
N ARG A 479 -32.39 -30.57 25.02
CA ARG A 479 -31.90 -31.96 24.92
C ARG A 479 -30.38 -32.03 25.02
N LEU A 480 -29.65 -31.14 24.34
CA LEU A 480 -28.20 -31.05 24.46
C LEU A 480 -27.77 -30.84 25.91
N ALA A 481 -28.38 -29.88 26.62
CA ALA A 481 -28.06 -29.60 28.01
C ALA A 481 -28.34 -30.81 28.93
N ASP A 482 -29.48 -31.47 28.76
CA ASP A 482 -29.86 -32.65 29.54
C ASP A 482 -28.93 -33.85 29.28
N GLU A 483 -28.50 -34.03 28.02
CA GLU A 483 -27.53 -35.05 27.65
C GLU A 483 -26.14 -34.82 28.25
N GLN A 484 -25.73 -33.57 28.47
CA GLN A 484 -24.45 -33.25 29.12
C GLN A 484 -24.53 -33.40 30.64
N ARG A 485 -25.66 -33.05 31.27
CA ARG A 485 -25.88 -33.25 32.72
C ARG A 485 -25.81 -34.72 33.15
N ARG A 486 -26.09 -35.65 32.24
CA ARG A 486 -26.11 -37.10 32.49
C ARG A 486 -24.76 -37.78 32.29
N ARG A 487 -23.79 -37.09 31.67
CA ARG A 487 -22.40 -37.56 31.59
C ARG A 487 -21.71 -37.29 32.92
#